data_AF-A0A940QT46-F1
#
_entry.id   AF-A0A940QT46-F1
#
_cell.length_a   1.000
_cell.length_b   1.000
_cell.length_c   1.000
_cell.angle_alpha   90.00
_cell.angle_beta   90.00
_cell.angle_gamma   90.00
#
_symmetry.space_group_name_H-M   'P 1'
#
loop_
_entity.id
_entity.type
_entity.pdbx_description
1 polymer ?
#
loop_
_entity_poly.entity_id
_entity_poly.type
_entity_poly.pdbx_seq_one_letter_code
_entity_poly.pdbx_strand_id
1 'polypeptide(L)' 'EYLNDVLHAVEAGKSTWWRWLDKFEVYYNKKFEANWKNKDENFWRSFPYV' A
#
# COMPACT_ATOMS: atom_id res chain seq x y z
N GLU A 1 -5.87 -12.74 -8.14
CA GLU A 1 -6.84 -12.29 -7.12
C GLU A 1 -6.66 -10.80 -6.80
N TYR A 2 -7.05 -9.91 -7.71
CA TYR A 2 -7.14 -8.47 -7.43
C TYR A 2 -8.59 -8.04 -7.15
N LEU A 3 -9.55 -8.74 -7.76
CA LEU A 3 -10.97 -8.54 -7.55
C LEU A 3 -11.40 -8.79 -6.09
N ASN A 4 -10.89 -9.86 -5.47
CA ASN A 4 -11.18 -10.16 -4.06
C ASN A 4 -10.65 -9.07 -3.12
N ASP A 5 -9.51 -8.46 -3.43
CA ASP A 5 -8.99 -7.35 -2.62
C ASP A 5 -9.86 -6.10 -2.76
N VAL A 6 -10.36 -5.82 -3.96
CA VAL A 6 -11.31 -4.72 -4.20
C VAL A 6 -12.61 -4.96 -3.44
N LEU A 7 -13.17 -6.18 -3.51
CA LEU A 7 -14.37 -6.55 -2.77
C LEU A 7 -14.19 -6.39 -1.26
N HIS A 8 -13.11 -6.94 -0.69
CA HIS A 8 -12.79 -6.77 0.72
C HIS A 8 -12.54 -5.30 1.12
N ALA A 9 -11.93 -4.49 0.25
CA ALA A 9 -11.70 -3.07 0.54
C ALA A 9 -13.03 -2.29 0.57
N VAL A 10 -13.92 -2.56 -0.39
CA VAL A 10 -15.26 -1.97 -0.45
C VAL A 10 -16.08 -2.38 0.77
N GLU A 11 -16.09 -3.66 1.14
CA GLU A 11 -16.80 -4.15 2.34
C GLU A 11 -16.24 -3.53 3.64
N ALA A 12 -14.92 -3.34 3.73
CA ALA A 12 -14.27 -2.75 4.89
C ALA A 12 -14.36 -1.21 4.93
N GLY A 13 -14.90 -0.55 3.87
CA GLY A 13 -14.91 0.91 3.74
C GLY A 13 -13.51 1.52 3.67
N LYS A 14 -12.51 0.74 3.27
CA LYS A 14 -11.11 1.17 3.15
C LYS A 14 -10.73 1.32 1.69
N SER A 15 -9.69 2.10 1.42
CA SER A 15 -9.06 2.15 0.10
C SER A 15 -8.60 0.74 -0.30
N THR A 16 -8.45 0.45 -1.60
CA THR A 16 -7.79 -0.80 -2.04
C THR A 16 -6.27 -0.70 -1.93
N TRP A 17 -5.73 0.52 -1.86
CA TRP A 17 -4.30 0.79 -1.91
C TRP A 17 -3.52 0.23 -0.73
N TRP A 18 -4.01 0.27 0.52
CA TRP A 18 -3.30 -0.34 1.66
C TRP A 18 -2.99 -1.83 1.42
N ARG A 19 -3.96 -2.62 0.94
CA ARG A 19 -3.74 -4.04 0.60
C ARG A 19 -2.74 -4.23 -0.53
N TRP A 20 -2.78 -3.36 -1.53
CA TRP A 20 -1.88 -3.44 -2.66
C TRP A 20 -0.46 -3.02 -2.27
N LEU A 21 -0.31 -2.03 -1.40
CA LEU A 21 0.98 -1.62 -0.85
C LEU A 21 1.61 -2.75 -0.02
N ASP A 22 0.83 -3.50 0.74
CA ASP A 22 1.30 -4.71 1.42
C ASP A 22 1.72 -5.80 0.42
N LYS A 23 0.94 -6.04 -0.64
CA LYS A 23 1.32 -6.99 -1.71
C LYS A 23 2.59 -6.58 -2.46
N PHE A 24 2.78 -5.28 -2.69
CA PHE A 24 3.95 -4.76 -3.38
C PHE A 24 5.15 -4.55 -2.46
N GLU A 25 5.01 -4.73 -1.14
CA GLU A 25 6.07 -4.53 -0.17
C GLU A 25 7.33 -5.34 -0.50
N VAL A 26 7.17 -6.60 -0.95
CA VAL A 26 8.30 -7.45 -1.36
C VAL A 26 9.07 -6.84 -2.54
N TYR A 27 8.34 -6.30 -3.53
CA TYR A 27 8.95 -5.64 -4.69
C TYR A 27 9.61 -4.32 -4.30
N TYR A 28 8.96 -3.51 -3.46
CA TYR A 28 9.49 -2.24 -3.00
C TYR A 28 10.69 -2.40 -2.09
N ASN A 29 10.70 -3.39 -1.20
CA ASN A 29 11.87 -3.73 -0.37
C ASN A 29 13.08 -4.09 -1.23
N LYS A 30 12.88 -4.81 -2.35
CA LYS A 30 13.96 -5.15 -3.28
C LYS A 30 14.45 -3.95 -4.10
N LYS A 31 13.55 -3.06 -4.49
CA LYS A 31 13.86 -1.94 -5.41
C LYS A 31 14.36 -0.67 -4.70
N PHE A 32 13.82 -0.39 -3.52
CA PHE A 32 14.01 0.86 -2.78
C PHE A 32 14.68 0.66 -1.41
N GLU A 33 15.06 -0.59 -1.10
CA GLU A 33 15.56 -1.06 0.20
C GLU A 33 14.47 -1.10 1.27
N ALA A 34 14.66 -1.88 2.34
CA ALA A 34 13.63 -2.14 3.36
C ALA A 34 13.08 -0.87 4.06
N ASN A 35 13.81 0.25 4.00
CA ASN A 35 13.42 1.52 4.63
C ASN A 35 12.69 2.50 3.69
N TRP A 36 12.17 2.04 2.54
CA TRP A 36 11.49 2.90 1.56
C TRP A 36 10.29 3.67 2.11
N LYS A 37 9.53 3.10 3.07
CA LYS A 37 8.43 3.79 3.76
C LYS A 37 8.92 4.98 4.62
N ASN A 38 10.17 4.92 5.10
CA ASN A 38 10.76 5.95 5.95
C ASN A 38 11.51 7.03 5.16
N LYS A 39 11.85 6.77 3.88
CA LYS A 39 12.59 7.73 3.04
C LYS A 39 11.76 8.96 2.66
N ASP A 40 10.44 8.83 2.57
CA ASP A 40 9.54 9.89 2.11
C ASP A 40 8.31 10.04 3.03
N GLU A 41 8.54 10.28 4.32
CA GLU A 41 7.46 10.40 5.32
C GLU A 41 6.42 11.47 4.94
N ASN A 42 6.84 12.59 4.35
CA ASN A 42 5.94 13.66 3.91
C ASN A 42 4.97 13.17 2.82
N PHE A 43 5.44 12.34 1.89
CA PHE A 43 4.57 11.73 0.87
C PHE A 43 3.54 10.85 1.55
N TRP A 44 3.96 9.94 2.44
CA TRP A 44 3.07 9.00 3.13
C TRP A 44 2.01 9.69 3.98
N ARG A 45 2.35 10.80 4.65
CA ARG A 45 1.39 11.62 5.40
C ARG A 45 0.34 12.28 4.52
N SER A 46 0.71 12.63 3.28
CA SER A 46 -0.20 13.24 2.32
C SER A 46 -0.96 12.24 1.46
N PHE A 47 -0.58 10.95 1.51
CA PHE A 47 -1.12 9.93 0.63
C PHE A 47 -2.51 9.51 1.12
N PRO A 48 -3.59 9.82 0.38
CA PRO A 48 -4.96 9.73 0.89
C PRO A 48 -5.51 8.31 0.93
N TYR A 49 -4.69 7.31 0.65
CA TYR A 49 -5.12 5.94 0.40
C TYR A 49 -4.41 4.88 1.27
N VAL A 50 -3.50 5.28 2.16
CA VAL A 50 -2.84 4.43 3.17
C VAL A 50 -3.56 4.55 4.51
#